data_AF-A0A5E4B423-F1
#
_entry.id   AF-A0A5E4B423-F1
#
_cell.length_a   1.000
_cell.length_b   1.000
_cell.length_c   1.000
_cell.angle_alpha   90.00
_cell.angle_beta   90.00
_cell.angle_gamma   90.00
#
_symmetry.space_group_name_H-M   'P 1'
#
loop_
_entity.id
_entity.type
_entity.pdbx_description
1 polymer ?
#
loop_
_entity_poly.entity_id
_entity_poly.type
_entity_poly.pdbx_seq_one_letter_code
_entity_poly.pdbx_strand_id
1 'polypeptide(L)'
;MEIGSAGPVGAQPLLMVPRRPGYGTMGKPIKLLANCFQVEIPKIDVYLYEVDIKPDKCPRRVNREVVDSMVQHFKVTIFGDRRPVYDGKRSLYTANPLPVATTGVDLDVTLPGEGGKDRPFKVSIKFVSRVSWHLLHEVLTGRTLPEPLELDKPISTNPVHAVDVVLRHLPSMKWVLLAFFLFRF
;
A
#
# COMPACT_ATOMS: atom_id res chain seq x y z
N MET A 1 48.70 15.29 10.93
CA MET A 1 48.07 15.41 9.60
C MET A 1 47.18 14.19 9.46
N GLU A 2 45.89 14.37 9.70
CA GLU A 2 44.92 13.26 9.78
C GLU A 2 44.67 12.67 8.39
N ILE A 3 44.66 11.34 8.32
CA ILE A 3 44.30 10.60 7.11
C ILE A 3 42.86 10.11 7.33
N GLY A 4 41.91 10.75 6.64
CA GLY A 4 40.49 10.51 6.78
C GLY A 4 40.11 9.07 6.44
N SER A 5 39.38 8.44 7.37
CA SER A 5 38.67 7.19 7.20
C SER A 5 37.61 7.33 6.10
N ALA A 6 37.76 6.57 5.02
CA ALA A 6 36.71 6.38 4.02
C ALA A 6 35.65 5.42 4.61
N GLY A 7 34.46 5.95 4.89
CA GLY A 7 33.30 5.15 5.30
C GLY A 7 32.90 4.12 4.24
N PRO A 8 32.18 3.06 4.62
CA PRO A 8 31.85 1.97 3.71
C PRO A 8 30.93 2.48 2.61
N VAL A 9 31.42 2.43 1.36
CA VAL A 9 30.62 2.66 0.17
C VAL A 9 29.63 1.50 0.07
N GLY A 10 28.35 1.79 0.32
CA GLY A 10 27.28 0.80 0.24
C GLY A 10 27.35 0.02 -1.07
N ALA A 11 27.29 -1.30 -0.97
CA ALA A 11 27.43 -2.21 -2.10
C ALA A 11 26.41 -1.86 -3.19
N GLN A 12 26.90 -1.40 -4.35
CA GLN A 12 26.09 -1.27 -5.56
C GLN A 12 25.55 -2.66 -5.94
N PRO A 13 24.28 -2.80 -6.36
CA PRO A 13 23.76 -4.10 -6.77
C PRO A 13 24.60 -4.64 -7.93
N LEU A 14 25.28 -5.77 -7.72
CA LEU A 14 26.25 -6.36 -8.66
C LEU A 14 25.66 -6.77 -10.03
N LEU A 15 24.33 -6.76 -10.16
CA LEU A 15 23.60 -7.05 -11.40
C LEU A 15 22.42 -6.08 -11.55
N MET A 16 22.57 -5.07 -12.41
CA MET A 16 21.45 -4.23 -12.85
C MET A 16 20.78 -4.85 -14.08
N VAL A 17 19.44 -4.80 -14.13
CA VAL A 17 18.69 -5.21 -15.31
C VAL A 17 19.04 -4.27 -16.47
N PRO A 18 19.46 -4.77 -17.65
CA PRO A 18 19.84 -3.92 -18.77
C PRO A 18 18.66 -3.10 -19.26
N ARG A 19 18.93 -1.84 -19.62
CA ARG A 19 17.90 -0.96 -20.21
C ARG A 19 17.50 -1.48 -21.59
N ARG A 20 16.24 -1.23 -21.98
CA ARG A 20 15.75 -1.53 -23.33
C ARG A 20 16.63 -0.79 -24.35
N PRO A 21 17.28 -1.49 -25.31
CA PRO A 21 18.19 -0.86 -26.27
C PRO A 21 17.46 -0.03 -27.34
N GLY A 22 16.17 -0.29 -27.58
CA GLY A 22 15.35 0.43 -28.54
C GLY A 22 14.03 -0.28 -28.83
N TYR A 23 13.31 0.20 -29.85
CA TYR A 23 12.09 -0.43 -30.38
C TYR A 23 12.41 -1.17 -31.69
N GLY A 24 11.77 -2.31 -31.92
CA GLY A 24 11.92 -3.06 -33.17
C GLY A 24 11.26 -2.36 -34.35
N THR A 25 11.89 -2.42 -35.53
CA THR A 25 11.44 -1.73 -36.75
C THR A 25 11.07 -2.66 -37.90
N MET A 26 11.37 -3.96 -37.78
CA MET A 26 11.04 -4.95 -38.81
C MET A 26 9.57 -5.38 -38.74
N GLY A 27 8.98 -5.61 -39.91
CA GLY A 27 7.60 -6.09 -40.05
C GLY A 27 6.63 -5.02 -40.55
N LYS A 28 5.40 -5.43 -40.85
CA LYS A 28 4.33 -4.52 -41.25
C LYS A 28 3.55 -4.07 -40.00
N PRO A 29 3.32 -2.77 -39.77
CA PRO A 29 2.52 -2.29 -38.65
C PRO A 29 1.10 -2.87 -38.67
N ILE A 30 0.61 -3.30 -37.51
CA ILE A 30 -0.76 -3.80 -37.31
C ILE A 30 -1.41 -3.07 -36.12
N LYS A 31 -2.69 -2.71 -36.26
CA LYS A 31 -3.46 -2.11 -35.17
C LYS A 31 -3.91 -3.21 -34.21
N LEU A 32 -3.63 -3.04 -32.93
CA LEU A 32 -4.01 -3.97 -31.87
C LEU A 32 -4.85 -3.26 -30.81
N LEU A 33 -5.68 -4.04 -30.14
CA LEU A 33 -6.29 -3.65 -28.87
C LEU A 33 -5.68 -4.52 -27.79
N ALA A 34 -5.26 -3.91 -26.69
CA ALA A 34 -4.76 -4.61 -25.51
C ALA A 34 -5.78 -4.47 -24.39
N ASN A 35 -5.91 -5.50 -23.55
CA ASN A 35 -6.64 -5.43 -22.29
C ASN A 35 -5.81 -4.68 -21.22
N CYS A 36 -5.37 -3.47 -21.57
CA CYS A 36 -4.55 -2.58 -20.75
C CYS A 36 -5.24 -1.22 -20.73
N PHE A 37 -5.87 -0.89 -19.61
CA PHE A 37 -6.54 0.39 -19.44
C PHE A 37 -5.58 1.38 -18.79
N GLN A 38 -5.43 2.55 -19.39
CA GLN A 38 -4.59 3.62 -18.84
C GLN A 38 -5.21 4.15 -17.55
N VAL A 39 -4.40 4.23 -16.50
CA VAL A 39 -4.79 4.79 -15.21
C VAL A 39 -4.11 6.14 -15.03
N GLU A 40 -4.88 7.17 -14.72
CA GLU A 40 -4.34 8.48 -14.35
C GLU A 40 -4.13 8.53 -12.83
N ILE A 41 -2.86 8.59 -12.42
CA ILE A 41 -2.47 8.66 -11.01
C ILE A 41 -2.26 10.13 -10.64
N PRO A 42 -2.91 10.66 -9.61
CA PRO A 42 -2.68 12.04 -9.19
C PRO A 42 -1.25 12.23 -8.67
N LYS A 43 -0.68 13.40 -8.92
CA LYS A 43 0.63 13.79 -8.39
C LYS A 43 0.44 14.32 -6.97
N ILE A 44 0.23 13.40 -6.03
CA ILE A 44 0.10 13.68 -4.61
C ILE A 44 1.02 12.75 -3.83
N ASP A 45 1.18 13.02 -2.55
CA ASP A 45 1.76 12.06 -1.64
C ASP A 45 0.64 11.38 -0.85
N VAL A 46 0.83 10.09 -0.57
CA VAL A 46 -0.08 9.32 0.29
C VAL A 46 0.64 8.88 1.55
N TYR A 47 -0.10 8.68 2.63
CA TYR A 47 0.46 8.39 3.94
C TYR A 47 0.24 6.91 4.25
N LEU A 48 1.34 6.19 4.51
CA LEU A 48 1.33 4.77 4.84
C LEU A 48 1.38 4.60 6.36
N TYR A 49 0.44 3.82 6.85
CA TYR A 49 0.34 3.39 8.23
C TYR A 49 0.43 1.87 8.32
N GLU A 50 1.10 1.39 9.36
CA GLU A 50 1.06 -0.01 9.80
C GLU A 50 -0.15 -0.20 10.69
N VAL A 51 -0.92 -1.24 10.41
CA VAL A 51 -2.05 -1.70 11.21
C VAL A 51 -1.71 -3.09 11.76
N ASP A 52 -1.73 -3.23 13.08
CA ASP A 52 -1.63 -4.52 13.76
C ASP A 52 -2.95 -4.83 14.45
N ILE A 53 -3.55 -5.99 14.12
CA ILE A 53 -4.85 -6.43 14.65
C ILE A 53 -4.61 -7.64 15.55
N LYS A 54 -5.14 -7.59 16.77
CA LYS A 54 -5.14 -8.71 17.71
C LYS A 54 -6.58 -9.16 17.98
N PRO A 55 -6.89 -10.46 17.86
CA PRO A 55 -5.99 -11.58 17.51
C PRO A 55 -5.49 -11.55 16.05
N ASP A 56 -4.27 -12.06 15.82
CA ASP A 56 -3.48 -11.95 14.58
C ASP A 56 -3.85 -12.97 13.50
N LYS A 57 -4.56 -14.04 13.86
CA LYS A 57 -4.91 -15.17 12.97
C LYS A 57 -6.27 -15.04 12.30
N CYS A 58 -6.76 -13.82 12.10
CA CYS A 58 -8.05 -13.60 11.46
C CYS A 58 -7.95 -13.65 9.92
N PRO A 59 -8.98 -14.19 9.23
CA PRO A 59 -9.06 -14.12 7.77
C PRO A 59 -9.00 -12.68 7.28
N ARG A 60 -8.41 -12.43 6.09
CA ARG A 60 -8.29 -11.08 5.51
C ARG A 60 -9.62 -10.34 5.39
N ARG A 61 -10.71 -11.08 5.13
CA ARG A 61 -12.07 -10.52 5.09
C ARG A 61 -12.47 -9.95 6.46
N VAL A 62 -12.24 -10.69 7.54
CA VAL A 62 -12.52 -10.24 8.91
C VAL A 62 -11.65 -9.03 9.26
N ASN A 63 -10.36 -9.05 8.93
CA ASN A 63 -9.48 -7.89 9.16
C ASN A 63 -9.98 -6.61 8.48
N ARG A 64 -10.56 -6.77 7.29
CA ARG A 64 -11.16 -5.66 6.54
C ARG A 64 -12.44 -5.15 7.22
N GLU A 65 -13.29 -6.04 7.70
CA GLU A 65 -14.49 -5.68 8.48
C GLU A 65 -14.10 -4.97 9.80
N VAL A 66 -13.04 -5.42 10.48
CA VAL A 66 -12.50 -4.77 11.69
C VAL A 66 -12.07 -3.33 11.36
N VAL A 67 -11.28 -3.14 10.29
CA VAL A 67 -10.81 -1.81 9.89
C VAL A 67 -11.98 -0.92 9.43
N ASP A 68 -12.97 -1.45 8.72
CA ASP A 68 -14.14 -0.67 8.31
C ASP A 68 -14.97 -0.22 9.54
N SER A 69 -15.21 -1.13 10.49
CA SER A 69 -15.86 -0.80 11.77
C SER A 69 -15.06 0.26 12.54
N MET A 70 -13.73 0.12 12.62
CA MET A 70 -12.85 1.11 13.25
C MET A 70 -12.98 2.49 12.62
N VAL A 71 -12.99 2.56 11.29
CA VAL A 71 -13.10 3.84 10.55
C VAL A 71 -14.44 4.51 10.81
N GLN A 72 -15.52 3.73 10.94
CA GLN A 72 -16.85 4.23 11.26
C GLN A 72 -16.95 4.72 12.71
N HIS A 73 -16.46 3.93 13.68
CA HIS A 73 -16.54 4.24 15.11
C HIS A 73 -15.65 5.44 15.50
N PHE A 74 -14.43 5.51 14.96
CA PHE A 74 -13.47 6.58 15.23
C PHE A 74 -13.47 7.66 14.15
N LYS A 75 -14.59 7.81 13.43
CA LYS A 75 -14.73 8.79 12.35
C LYS A 75 -14.47 10.21 12.84
N VAL A 76 -15.08 10.63 13.95
CA VAL A 76 -14.96 12.02 14.42
C VAL A 76 -13.57 12.32 14.98
N THR A 77 -12.95 11.35 15.65
CA THR A 77 -11.71 11.56 16.41
C THR A 77 -10.45 11.42 15.57
N ILE A 78 -10.41 10.48 14.63
CA ILE A 78 -9.18 10.13 13.90
C ILE A 78 -9.35 10.33 12.40
N PHE A 79 -10.40 9.74 11.81
CA PHE A 79 -10.47 9.64 10.34
C PHE A 79 -11.06 10.91 9.69
N GLY A 80 -11.94 11.63 10.37
CA GLY A 80 -12.73 12.72 9.80
C GLY A 80 -13.51 12.25 8.57
N ASP A 81 -13.39 13.00 7.47
CA ASP A 81 -13.95 12.62 6.17
C ASP A 81 -12.99 11.80 5.30
N ARG A 82 -11.83 11.39 5.85
CA ARG A 82 -10.86 10.57 5.11
C ARG A 82 -11.41 9.17 4.92
N ARG A 83 -11.14 8.60 3.74
CA ARG A 83 -11.48 7.23 3.39
C ARG A 83 -10.19 6.42 3.26
N PRO A 84 -9.69 5.82 4.35
CA PRO A 84 -8.48 5.02 4.28
C PRO A 84 -8.71 3.76 3.44
N VAL A 85 -7.67 3.29 2.77
CA VAL A 85 -7.69 2.03 2.03
C VAL A 85 -6.75 1.03 2.68
N TYR A 86 -7.24 -0.18 2.89
CA TYR A 86 -6.53 -1.25 3.59
C TYR A 86 -6.26 -2.46 2.68
N ASP A 87 -5.06 -3.05 2.80
CA ASP A 87 -4.65 -4.26 2.06
C ASP A 87 -5.23 -5.56 2.64
N GLY A 88 -5.79 -5.52 3.86
CA GLY A 88 -6.34 -6.68 4.57
C GLY A 88 -5.34 -7.41 5.46
N LYS A 89 -4.11 -6.90 5.59
CA LYS A 89 -3.03 -7.50 6.38
C LYS A 89 -2.34 -6.51 7.32
N ARG A 90 -1.68 -5.47 6.81
CA ARG A 90 -0.90 -4.50 7.62
C ARG A 90 -0.85 -3.10 7.04
N SER A 91 -1.04 -2.92 5.73
CA SER A 91 -0.81 -1.63 5.08
C SER A 91 -2.12 -0.86 4.94
N LEU A 92 -2.19 0.31 5.56
CA LEU A 92 -3.28 1.26 5.46
C LEU A 92 -2.79 2.56 4.82
N TYR A 93 -3.46 3.04 3.78
CA TYR A 93 -3.11 4.29 3.10
C TYR A 93 -4.20 5.33 3.23
N THR A 94 -3.80 6.59 3.38
CA THR A 94 -4.70 7.75 3.32
C THR A 94 -4.17 8.83 2.40
N ALA A 95 -5.07 9.61 1.79
CA ALA A 95 -4.71 10.77 0.99
C ALA A 95 -4.19 11.94 1.85
N ASN A 96 -4.70 12.08 3.07
CA ASN A 96 -4.33 13.13 4.03
C ASN A 96 -3.81 12.49 5.32
N PRO A 97 -2.89 13.15 6.06
CA PRO A 97 -2.35 12.60 7.28
C PRO A 97 -3.46 12.46 8.34
N LEU A 98 -3.42 11.34 9.05
CA LEU A 98 -4.21 11.08 10.25
C LEU A 98 -3.54 11.74 11.47
N PRO A 99 -4.31 12.25 12.46
CA PRO A 99 -3.80 12.86 13.67
C PRO A 99 -3.30 11.81 14.67
N VAL A 100 -2.34 11.00 14.25
CA VAL A 100 -1.77 9.90 15.06
C VAL A 100 -0.34 10.28 15.45
N ALA A 101 0.01 10.08 16.72
CA ALA A 101 1.38 10.25 17.18
C ALA A 101 2.33 9.24 16.52
N THR A 102 3.62 9.53 16.51
CA THR A 102 4.67 8.63 15.99
C THR A 102 4.72 7.29 16.74
N THR A 103 4.34 7.27 18.01
CA THR A 103 4.22 6.05 18.83
C THR A 103 3.05 5.16 18.42
N GLY A 104 2.12 5.69 17.62
CA GLY A 104 0.86 5.05 17.25
C GLY A 104 -0.27 5.29 18.24
N VAL A 105 -1.45 4.77 17.88
CA VAL A 105 -2.65 4.74 18.71
C VAL A 105 -3.19 3.32 18.76
N ASP A 106 -3.62 2.88 19.95
CA ASP A 106 -4.32 1.63 20.15
C ASP A 106 -5.82 1.90 20.27
N LEU A 107 -6.62 1.14 19.54
CA LEU A 107 -8.07 1.30 19.43
C LEU A 107 -8.73 -0.05 19.71
N ASP A 108 -9.72 -0.04 20.59
CA ASP A 108 -10.58 -1.19 20.84
C ASP A 108 -11.76 -1.14 19.85
N VAL A 109 -11.93 -2.20 19.07
CA VAL A 109 -12.94 -2.31 18.02
C VAL A 109 -13.72 -3.59 18.25
N THR A 110 -15.04 -3.50 18.24
CA THR A 110 -15.90 -4.66 18.43
C THR A 110 -16.64 -4.95 17.14
N LEU A 111 -16.64 -6.23 16.73
CA LEU A 111 -17.50 -6.71 15.65
C LEU A 111 -18.63 -7.58 16.19
N PRO A 112 -19.83 -7.51 15.61
CA PRO A 112 -20.88 -8.47 15.92
C PRO A 112 -20.40 -9.88 15.52
N GLY A 113 -20.51 -10.84 16.45
CA GLY A 113 -20.23 -12.26 16.20
C GLY A 113 -21.49 -13.08 15.93
N GLU A 114 -21.30 -14.28 15.38
CA GLU A 114 -22.39 -15.25 15.26
C GLU A 114 -22.88 -15.68 16.65
N GLY A 115 -24.19 -15.68 16.85
CA GLY A 115 -24.81 -16.03 18.14
C GLY A 115 -24.88 -14.89 19.16
N GLY A 116 -24.76 -13.63 18.72
CA GLY A 116 -25.00 -12.45 19.56
C GLY A 116 -23.88 -12.12 20.56
N LYS A 117 -22.73 -12.78 20.43
CA LYS A 117 -21.53 -12.45 21.21
C LYS A 117 -20.64 -11.50 20.41
N ASP A 118 -20.38 -10.36 21.00
CA ASP A 118 -19.45 -9.37 20.49
C ASP A 118 -18.01 -9.92 20.47
N ARG A 119 -17.30 -9.66 19.37
CA ARG A 119 -15.90 -10.05 19.18
C ARG A 119 -15.03 -8.81 19.33
N PRO A 120 -14.31 -8.66 20.46
CA PRO A 120 -13.40 -7.55 20.65
C PRO A 120 -12.09 -7.77 19.89
N PHE A 121 -11.58 -6.70 19.29
CA PHE A 121 -10.30 -6.62 18.60
C PHE A 121 -9.52 -5.44 19.13
N LYS A 122 -8.21 -5.61 19.30
CA LYS A 122 -7.29 -4.50 19.55
C LYS A 122 -6.58 -4.16 18.26
N VAL A 123 -6.70 -2.92 17.81
CA VAL A 123 -6.10 -2.44 16.58
C VAL A 123 -5.11 -1.33 16.90
N SER A 124 -3.85 -1.51 16.53
CA SER A 124 -2.86 -0.44 16.61
C SER A 124 -2.61 0.17 15.25
N ILE A 125 -2.54 1.49 15.16
CA ILE A 125 -2.21 2.23 13.94
C ILE A 125 -0.95 3.04 14.19
N LYS A 126 0.08 2.87 13.35
CA LYS A 126 1.37 3.56 13.46
C LYS A 126 1.75 4.19 12.12
N PHE A 127 2.19 5.44 12.13
CA PHE A 127 2.73 6.07 10.92
C PHE A 127 4.05 5.40 10.53
N VAL A 128 4.18 5.02 9.26
CA VAL A 128 5.39 4.37 8.74
C VAL A 128 6.17 5.33 7.86
N SER A 129 5.54 5.83 6.79
CA SER A 129 6.20 6.68 5.82
C SER A 129 5.21 7.43 4.94
N ARG A 130 5.71 8.46 4.26
CA ARG A 130 5.03 9.13 3.15
C ARG A 130 5.47 8.48 1.84
N VAL A 131 4.51 8.05 1.04
CA VAL A 131 4.74 7.43 -0.27
C VAL A 131 4.44 8.46 -1.35
N SER A 132 5.46 8.85 -2.11
CA SER A 132 5.29 9.90 -3.12
C SER A 132 4.87 9.32 -4.47
N TRP A 133 3.68 9.72 -4.96
CA TRP A 133 3.27 9.39 -6.33
C TRP A 133 3.91 10.34 -7.35
N HIS A 134 4.48 11.47 -6.92
CA HIS A 134 5.33 12.30 -7.78
C HIS A 134 6.53 11.50 -8.31
N LEU A 135 7.24 10.83 -7.39
CA LEU A 135 8.37 9.96 -7.74
C LEU A 135 7.94 8.81 -8.66
N LEU A 136 6.75 8.25 -8.45
CA LEU A 136 6.21 7.22 -9.33
C LEU A 136 6.09 7.72 -10.78
N HIS A 137 5.59 8.95 -10.98
CA HIS A 137 5.53 9.55 -12.32
C HIS A 137 6.91 9.73 -12.96
N GLU A 138 7.91 10.15 -12.19
CA GLU A 138 9.27 10.30 -12.69
C GLU A 138 9.88 8.96 -13.12
N VAL A 139 9.64 7.90 -12.34
CA VAL A 139 10.09 6.54 -12.68
C VAL A 139 9.37 6.01 -13.92
N LEU A 140 8.04 6.16 -14.00
CA LEU A 140 7.25 5.69 -15.15
C LEU A 140 7.60 6.43 -16.45
N THR A 141 8.05 7.69 -16.35
CA THR A 141 8.50 8.49 -17.50
C THR A 141 9.99 8.34 -17.80
N GLY A 142 10.71 7.53 -17.02
CA GLY A 142 12.15 7.26 -17.21
C GLY A 142 13.06 8.44 -16.85
N ARG A 143 12.56 9.44 -16.10
CA ARG A 143 13.34 10.58 -15.61
C ARG A 143 14.26 10.21 -14.45
N THR A 144 13.81 9.26 -13.62
CA THR A 144 14.51 8.80 -12.42
C THR A 144 14.54 7.27 -12.38
N LEU A 145 15.59 6.68 -11.81
CA LEU A 145 15.62 5.24 -11.57
C LEU A 145 14.83 4.90 -10.31
N PRO A 146 14.13 3.75 -10.26
CA PRO A 146 13.54 3.29 -9.02
C PRO A 146 14.67 3.06 -8.00
N GLU A 147 14.45 3.51 -6.77
CA GLU A 147 15.34 3.15 -5.66
C GLU A 147 15.36 1.63 -5.48
N PRO A 148 16.49 1.06 -5.02
CA PRO A 148 16.55 -0.36 -4.68
C PRO A 148 15.39 -0.73 -3.74
N LEU A 149 14.66 -1.79 -4.08
CA LEU A 149 13.61 -2.29 -3.21
C LEU A 149 14.24 -2.72 -1.89
N GLU A 150 13.92 -2.01 -0.81
CA GLU A 150 14.30 -2.43 0.54
C GLU A 150 13.45 -3.64 0.95
N LEU A 151 13.89 -4.82 0.51
CA LEU A 151 13.20 -6.09 0.75
C LEU A 151 13.22 -6.50 2.23
N ASP A 152 14.13 -5.93 3.01
CA ASP A 152 14.29 -6.20 4.44
C ASP A 152 13.21 -5.53 5.31
N LYS A 153 12.49 -4.53 4.77
CA LYS A 153 11.40 -3.88 5.51
C LYS A 153 10.13 -4.72 5.45
N PRO A 154 9.43 -4.92 6.59
CA PRO A 154 8.22 -5.75 6.65
C PRO A 154 7.03 -5.16 5.88
N ILE A 155 7.07 -3.86 5.57
CA ILE A 155 6.02 -3.15 4.84
C ILE A 155 6.63 -2.44 3.63
N SER A 156 6.05 -2.68 2.46
CA SER A 156 6.49 -2.06 1.22
C SER A 156 6.11 -0.58 1.18
N THR A 157 7.12 0.27 1.03
CA THR A 157 6.98 1.70 0.73
C THR A 157 6.87 1.99 -0.77
N ASN A 158 6.80 0.94 -1.61
CA ASN A 158 6.72 1.08 -3.06
C ASN A 158 5.42 1.81 -3.46
N PRO A 159 5.50 2.94 -4.19
CA PRO A 159 4.33 3.66 -4.69
C PRO A 159 3.34 2.81 -5.50
N VAL A 160 3.84 1.84 -6.27
CA VAL A 160 3.01 0.93 -7.06
C VAL A 160 2.13 0.05 -6.17
N HIS A 161 2.66 -0.38 -5.02
CA HIS A 161 1.87 -1.16 -4.05
C HIS A 161 0.72 -0.34 -3.48
N ALA A 162 0.93 0.96 -3.19
CA ALA A 162 -0.14 1.84 -2.74
C ALA A 162 -1.25 1.98 -3.80
N VAL A 163 -0.87 2.13 -5.08
CA VAL A 163 -1.83 2.21 -6.19
C VAL A 163 -2.64 0.92 -6.33
N ASP A 164 -1.99 -0.25 -6.27
CA ASP A 164 -2.68 -1.54 -6.29
C ASP A 164 -3.69 -1.66 -5.15
N VAL A 165 -3.28 -1.33 -3.92
CA VAL A 165 -4.15 -1.39 -2.74
C VAL A 165 -5.37 -0.48 -2.89
N VAL A 166 -5.20 0.73 -3.43
CA VAL A 166 -6.32 1.65 -3.72
C VAL A 166 -7.30 1.02 -4.70
N LEU A 167 -6.81 0.52 -5.84
CA LEU A 167 -7.66 -0.03 -6.90
C LEU A 167 -8.41 -1.28 -6.46
N ARG A 168 -7.80 -2.13 -5.64
CA ARG A 168 -8.43 -3.37 -5.16
C ARG A 168 -9.30 -3.17 -3.92
N HIS A 169 -9.20 -2.05 -3.20
CA HIS A 169 -9.86 -1.90 -1.89
C HIS A 169 -11.37 -2.13 -1.94
N LEU A 170 -12.10 -1.38 -2.78
CA LEU A 170 -13.56 -1.50 -2.87
C LEU A 170 -14.01 -2.87 -3.41
N PRO A 171 -13.42 -3.42 -4.50
CA PRO A 171 -13.76 -4.77 -4.93
C PRO A 171 -13.52 -5.84 -3.86
N SER A 172 -12.46 -5.70 -3.06
CA SER A 172 -12.14 -6.61 -1.95
C SER A 172 -13.15 -6.60 -0.82
N MET A 173 -13.99 -5.55 -0.73
CA MET A 173 -15.09 -5.47 0.25
C MET A 173 -16.36 -6.16 -0.26
N LYS A 174 -16.59 -6.12 -1.57
CA LYS A 174 -17.85 -6.56 -2.19
C LYS A 174 -17.81 -7.98 -2.72
N TRP A 175 -16.64 -8.45 -3.15
CA TRP A 175 -16.47 -9.72 -3.85
C TRP A 175 -15.49 -10.65 -3.14
N VAL A 176 -15.60 -11.94 -3.42
CA VAL A 176 -14.61 -12.92 -2.93
C VAL A 176 -13.34 -12.78 -3.75
N LEU A 177 -12.22 -12.58 -3.05
CA LEU A 177 -10.90 -12.53 -3.65
C LEU A 177 -10.26 -13.92 -3.66
N LEU A 178 -9.85 -14.36 -4.86
CA LEU A 178 -8.96 -15.51 -5.05
C LEU A 178 -7.73 -15.01 -5.81
N ALA A 179 -6.62 -14.84 -5.08
CA ALA A 179 -5.40 -14.20 -5.57
C ALA A 179 -5.65 -12.80 -6.18
N PHE A 180 -5.53 -12.67 -7.51
CA PHE A 180 -5.75 -11.42 -8.26
C PHE A 180 -7.12 -11.34 -8.92
N PHE A 181 -7.95 -12.39 -8.79
CA PHE A 181 -9.27 -12.47 -9.39
C PHE A 181 -10.37 -12.20 -8.36
N LEU A 182 -11.44 -11.57 -8.83
CA LEU A 182 -12.64 -11.26 -8.07
C LEU A 182 -13.79 -12.11 -8.62
N PHE A 183 -14.49 -12.81 -7.73
CA PHE A 183 -15.62 -13.65 -8.09
C PHE A 183 -16.90 -13.14 -7.43
N ARG A 184 -17.99 -13.15 -8.20
CA ARG A 184 -19.37 -12.97 -7.73
C ARG A 184 -20.08 -14.31 -7.92
N PHE A 185 -20.58 -14.87 -6.83
CA PHE A 185 -21.48 -16.03 -6.84
C PHE A 185 -22.93 -15.55 -6.74
#